data_AF-A0A496NAH2-F1
#
_entry.id   AF-A0A496NAH2-F1
#
_cell.length_a   1.000
_cell.length_b   1.000
_cell.length_c   1.000
_cell.angle_alpha   90.00
_cell.angle_beta   90.00
_cell.angle_gamma   90.00
#
_symmetry.space_group_name_H-M   'P 1'
#
loop_
_entity.id
_entity.type
_entity.pdbx_description
1 polymer ?
#
loop_
_entity_poly.entity_id
_entity_poly.type
_entity_poly.pdbx_seq_one_letter_code
_entity_poly.pdbx_strand_id
1 'polypeptide(L)' 'MIGYALTGGAPFFQTAVNTACSLNGFLPIASYSERVSIEAVQADGSVVKQNVFKHKGFISCSIVPDAI' A
#
# COMPACT_ATOMS: atom_id res chain seq x y z
N MET A 1 -15.89 -8.65 12.63
CA MET A 1 -15.37 -8.17 11.33
C MET A 1 -16.30 -8.71 10.25
N ILE A 2 -16.78 -7.86 9.34
CA ILE A 2 -17.79 -8.18 8.31
C ILE A 2 -17.25 -8.12 6.87
N GLY A 3 -16.02 -7.61 6.67
CA GLY A 3 -15.36 -7.60 5.36
C GLY A 3 -14.11 -6.71 5.32
N TYR A 4 -13.60 -6.48 4.11
CA TYR A 4 -12.50 -5.57 3.83
C TYR A 4 -13.01 -4.30 3.15
N ALA A 5 -12.42 -3.15 3.47
CA ALA A 5 -12.68 -1.88 2.81
C ALA A 5 -11.38 -1.33 2.21
N LEU A 6 -11.32 -1.17 0.89
CA LEU A 6 -10.19 -0.53 0.24
C LEU A 6 -10.27 0.99 0.47
N THR A 7 -9.24 1.55 1.10
CA THR A 7 -9.14 2.97 1.47
C THR A 7 -7.90 3.60 0.84
N GLY A 8 -7.97 4.89 0.53
CA GLY A 8 -6.84 5.65 -0.02
C GLY A 8 -7.24 6.99 -0.63
N GLY A 9 -6.26 7.71 -1.17
CA GLY A 9 -6.49 8.94 -1.95
C GLY A 9 -6.60 10.25 -1.14
N ALA A 10 -6.69 10.18 0.19
CA ALA A 10 -6.76 11.36 1.05
C ALA A 10 -5.98 11.16 2.38
N PRO A 11 -4.65 11.42 2.39
CA PRO A 11 -3.81 11.19 3.57
C PRO A 11 -4.31 11.91 4.83
N PHE A 12 -4.81 13.14 4.67
CA PHE A 12 -5.34 13.94 5.77
C PHE A 12 -6.52 13.27 6.50
N PHE A 13 -7.38 12.55 5.77
CA PHE A 13 -8.56 11.87 6.35
C PHE A 13 -8.32 10.38 6.64
N GLN A 14 -7.13 9.84 6.35
CA GLN A 14 -6.88 8.40 6.37
C GLN A 14 -7.17 7.78 7.75
N THR A 15 -6.78 8.45 8.84
CA THR A 15 -7.06 7.99 10.20
C THR A 15 -8.57 7.96 10.49
N ALA A 16 -9.31 9.01 10.13
CA ALA A 16 -10.75 9.08 10.34
C ALA A 16 -11.49 7.98 9.55
N VAL A 17 -11.08 7.74 8.31
CA VAL A 17 -11.64 6.67 7.46
C VAL A 17 -11.34 5.29 8.04
N ASN A 18 -10.10 5.02 8.45
CA ASN A 18 -9.71 3.73 9.04
C ASN A 18 -10.51 3.43 10.33
N THR A 19 -10.67 4.45 11.18
CA THR A 19 -11.47 4.36 12.40
C THR A 19 -12.94 4.08 12.08
N ALA A 20 -13.53 4.83 11.14
CA ALA A 20 -14.91 4.61 10.72
C ALA A 20 -15.12 3.20 10.16
N CYS A 21 -14.21 2.69 9.30
CA CYS A 21 -14.26 1.32 8.80
C CYS A 21 -14.27 0.30 9.96
N SER A 22 -13.33 0.44 10.90
CA SER A 22 -13.18 -0.48 12.02
C SER A 22 -14.40 -0.48 12.94
N LEU A 23 -14.94 0.70 13.26
CA LEU A 23 -16.17 0.85 14.05
C LEU A 23 -17.40 0.23 13.37
N ASN A 24 -17.42 0.21 12.03
CA ASN A 24 -18.47 -0.43 11.23
C ASN A 24 -18.14 -1.90 10.90
N GLY A 25 -17.12 -2.49 11.52
CA GLY A 25 -16.76 -3.89 11.39
C GLY A 25 -15.93 -4.25 10.16
N PHE A 26 -15.48 -3.29 9.35
CA PHE A 26 -14.61 -3.53 8.21
C PHE A 26 -13.12 -3.45 8.59
N LEU A 27 -12.28 -4.28 7.97
CA LEU A 27 -10.85 -4.10 8.01
C LEU A 27 -10.43 -3.12 6.89
N PRO A 28 -9.95 -1.91 7.22
CA PRO A 28 -9.40 -1.01 6.20
C PRO A 28 -8.11 -1.59 5.62
N ILE A 29 -7.99 -1.61 4.30
CA ILE A 29 -6.81 -2.04 3.55
C ILE A 29 -6.39 -0.93 2.58
N ALA A 30 -5.11 -0.87 2.24
CA ALA A 30 -4.55 0.05 1.25
C ALA A 30 -3.68 -0.69 0.23
N SER A 31 -3.62 -0.20 -1.01
CA SER A 31 -2.72 -0.72 -2.03
C SER A 31 -1.28 -0.34 -1.72
N TYR A 32 -0.38 -1.30 -1.56
CA TYR A 32 1.03 -1.06 -1.34
C TYR A 32 1.83 -1.29 -2.61
N SER A 33 2.75 -0.37 -2.90
CA SER A 33 3.73 -0.52 -3.98
C SER A 33 5.12 -0.24 -3.44
N GLU A 34 6.05 -1.12 -3.77
CA GLU A 34 7.45 -1.02 -3.38
C GLU A 34 8.26 -0.47 -4.56
N ARG A 35 9.14 0.50 -4.30
CA ARG A 35 10.10 0.98 -5.30
C ARG A 35 11.27 0.02 -5.33
N VAL A 36 11.47 -0.63 -6.47
CA VAL A 36 12.53 -1.63 -6.67
C VAL A 36 13.43 -1.17 -7.82
N SER A 37 14.74 -1.19 -7.60
CA SER A 37 15.72 -1.05 -8.67
C SER A 37 15.99 -2.43 -9.28
N ILE A 38 15.76 -2.56 -10.58
CA ILE A 38 16.05 -3.77 -11.35
C ILE A 38 17.15 -3.49 -12.37
N GLU A 39 17.92 -4.52 -12.70
CA GLU A 39 18.92 -4.49 -13.76
C GLU A 39 18.54 -5.52 -14.81
N ALA A 40 18.43 -5.09 -16.06
CA ALA A 40 18.05 -5.94 -17.19
C ALA A 40 19.17 -5.96 -18.23
N VAL A 41 19.73 -7.16 -18.47
CA VAL A 41 20.70 -7.40 -19.54
C VAL A 41 19.97 -7.33 -20.88
N GLN A 42 20.51 -6.54 -21.79
CA GLN A 42 20.00 -6.37 -23.14
C GLN A 42 20.60 -7.40 -24.09
N ALA A 43 19.99 -7.57 -25.27
CA ALA A 43 20.46 -8.52 -26.29
C ALA A 43 21.87 -8.19 -26.81
N ASP A 44 22.31 -6.93 -26.71
CA ASP A 44 23.66 -6.47 -27.07
C ASP A 44 24.70 -6.61 -25.94
N GLY A 45 24.31 -7.19 -24.80
CA GLY A 45 25.15 -7.36 -23.62
C GLY A 45 25.26 -6.14 -22.70
N SER A 46 24.63 -5.01 -23.04
CA SER A 46 24.54 -3.85 -22.15
C SER A 46 23.58 -4.12 -20.96
N VAL A 47 23.74 -3.37 -19.87
CA VAL A 47 22.87 -3.46 -18.68
C VAL A 47 22.11 -2.16 -18.50
N VAL A 48 20.78 -2.23 -18.43
CA VAL A 48 19.92 -1.09 -18.13
C VAL A 48 19.42 -1.20 -16.70
N LYS A 49 19.65 -0.15 -15.91
CA LYS A 49 19.12 -0.02 -14.55
C LYS A 49 17.79 0.75 -14.60
N GLN A 50 16.74 0.19 -14.01
CA GLN A 50 15.41 0.79 -13.99
C GLN A 50 14.86 0.83 -12.57
N ASN A 51 14.15 1.89 -12.23
CA ASN A 51 13.33 1.93 -11.01
C ASN A 51 11.88 1.64 -11.39
N VAL A 52 11.33 0.57 -10.80
CA VAL A 52 9.96 0.15 -11.02
C VAL A 52 9.16 0.20 -9.73
N PHE A 53 7.87 0.49 -9.84
CA PHE A 53 6.92 0.36 -8.75
C PHE A 53 6.26 -1.01 -8.84
N LYS A 54 6.59 -1.91 -7.92
CA LYS A 54 6.00 -3.25 -7.87
C LYS A 54 4.80 -3.23 -6.92
N HIS A 55 3.61 -3.52 -7.45
CA HIS A 55 2.44 -3.71 -6.59
C HIS A 55 2.63 -4.96 -5.72
N LYS A 56 2.54 -4.80 -4.40
CA LYS A 56 2.77 -5.85 -3.40
C LYS A 56 1.47 -6.39 -2.80
N GLY A 57 0.32 -5.95 -3.31
CA GLY A 57 -1.00 -6.34 -2.83
C GLY A 57 -1.63 -5.29 -1.91
N PHE A 58 -2.66 -5.72 -1.21
CA PHE A 58 -3.40 -4.89 -0.26
C PHE A 58 -2.97 -5.22 1.16
N ILE A 59 -2.52 -4.19 1.88
CA ILE A 59 -2.03 -4.32 3.26
C ILE A 59 -3.04 -3.75 4.23
N SER A 60 -3.14 -4.34 5.42
CA SER A 60 -4.00 -3.84 6.48
C SER A 60 -3.52 -2.48 6.97
N CYS A 61 -4.44 -1.53 7.07
CA CYS A 61 -4.19 -0.27 7.73
C CYS A 61 -4.32 -0.49 9.24
N SER A 62 -3.27 -1.01 9.88
CA SER A 62 -3.26 -1.19 11.33
C SER A 62 -3.38 0.16 12.02
N ILE A 63 -4.46 0.35 12.78
CA ILE A 63 -4.59 1.48 13.69
C ILE A 63 -3.78 1.10 14.92
N VAL A 64 -2.58 1.67 15.08
CA VAL A 64 -1.82 1.53 16.33
C VAL A 64 -2.43 2.55 17.29
N PRO A 65 -3.05 2.13 18.41
CA PRO A 65 -3.42 3.08 19.46
C PRO A 65 -2.14 3.83 19.88
N ASP A 66 -2.21 5.16 19.94
CA ASP A 66 -1.12 6.04 20.40
C ASP A 66 0.08 6.22 19.45
N ALA A 67 -0.07 5.95 18.14
CA ALA A 67 0.92 6.41 17.17
C ALA A 67 0.85 7.93 17.00
N ILE A 68 1.90 8.62 17.46
CA ILE A 68 2.14 10.07 17.36
C ILE A 68 2.33 10.47 15.90
#